data_AF-A0A1R0W8K7-F1
#
_entry.id   AF-A0A1R0W8K7-F1
#
_cell.length_a   1.000
_cell.length_b   1.000
_cell.length_c   1.000
_cell.angle_alpha   90.00
_cell.angle_beta   90.00
_cell.angle_gamma   90.00
#
_symmetry.space_group_name_H-M   'P 1'
#
loop_
_entity.id
_entity.type
_entity.pdbx_description
1 polymer ?
#
loop_
_entity_poly.entity_id
_entity_poly.type
_entity_poly.pdbx_seq_one_letter_code
_entity_poly.pdbx_strand_id
1 'polypeptide(L)'
;MLMEEEVLALLRFGLILVIGAILIVVIVLMVRYKKAGYGWILAHLILFSWGALGWIKLLETRATTSSVQNSLTIGWIGLIWAMSMICMTIGLLRLRPSLNEK
;
A
#
# COMPACT_ATOMS: atom_id res chain seq x y z
N MET A 1 14.77 11.08 -18.96
CA MET A 1 14.55 12.30 -18.15
C MET A 1 14.61 11.91 -16.68
N LEU A 2 15.56 12.50 -15.95
CA LEU A 2 15.63 12.38 -14.49
C LEU A 2 14.41 13.08 -13.89
N MET A 3 13.82 12.47 -12.87
CA MET A 3 12.73 13.10 -12.14
C MET A 3 13.33 14.12 -11.17
N GLU A 4 12.69 15.28 -11.06
CA GLU A 4 13.13 16.32 -10.14
C GLU A 4 13.02 15.84 -8.69
N GLU A 5 14.05 16.12 -7.88
CA GLU A 5 14.12 15.68 -6.49
C GLU A 5 12.95 16.21 -5.65
N GLU A 6 12.50 17.43 -5.93
CA GLU A 6 11.35 18.06 -5.26
C GLU A 6 10.06 17.26 -5.46
N VAL A 7 9.85 16.72 -6.67
CA VAL A 7 8.68 15.90 -6.98
C VAL A 7 8.74 14.57 -6.23
N LEU A 8 9.92 13.94 -6.14
CA LEU A 8 10.10 12.71 -5.36
C LEU A 8 9.88 12.95 -3.86
N ALA A 9 10.37 14.06 -3.33
CA ALA A 9 10.17 14.45 -1.93
C ALA A 9 8.67 14.67 -1.64
N LEU A 10 7.97 15.41 -2.50
CA LEU A 10 6.53 15.63 -2.38
C LEU A 10 5.74 14.32 -2.43
N LEU A 11 6.13 13.40 -3.33
CA LEU A 11 5.47 12.10 -3.48
C LEU A 11 5.65 11.22 -2.23
N ARG A 12 6.85 11.19 -1.65
CA ARG A 12 7.14 10.49 -0.39
C ARG A 12 6.34 11.09 0.77
N PHE A 13 6.37 12.42 0.89
CA PHE A 13 5.68 13.12 1.97
C PHE A 13 4.15 12.91 1.89
N GLY A 14 3.58 13.05 0.69
CA GLY A 14 2.16 12.81 0.46
C GLY A 14 1.74 11.37 0.78
N LEU A 15 2.55 10.38 0.37
CA LEU A 15 2.31 8.98 0.71
C LEU A 15 2.28 8.76 2.24
N ILE A 16 3.29 9.27 2.95
CA ILE A 16 3.40 9.13 4.40
C ILE A 16 2.21 9.80 5.12
N LEU A 17 1.83 11.01 4.70
CA LEU A 17 0.72 11.75 5.30
C LEU A 17 -0.59 10.98 5.15
N VAL A 18 -0.93 10.57 3.93
CA VAL A 18 -2.20 9.90 3.63
C VAL A 18 -2.25 8.52 4.28
N ILE A 19 -1.22 7.70 4.08
CA ILE A 19 -1.18 6.34 4.66
C ILE A 19 -1.13 6.41 6.19
N GLY A 20 -0.37 7.34 6.77
CA GLY A 20 -0.27 7.54 8.21
C GLY A 20 -1.63 7.86 8.84
N ALA A 21 -2.39 8.79 8.23
CA ALA A 21 -3.74 9.11 8.69
C ALA A 21 -4.68 7.89 8.63
N ILE A 22 -4.65 7.14 7.52
CA ILE A 22 -5.49 5.94 7.35
C ILE A 22 -5.09 4.84 8.35
N LEU A 23 -3.80 4.64 8.58
CA LEU A 23 -3.29 3.66 9.55
C LEU A 23 -3.82 3.96 10.96
N ILE A 24 -3.79 5.22 11.39
CA ILE A 24 -4.34 5.64 12.69
C ILE A 24 -5.82 5.24 12.78
N VAL A 25 -6.62 5.55 11.77
CA VAL A 25 -8.04 5.20 11.73
C VAL A 25 -8.25 3.69 11.82
N VAL A 26 -7.51 2.90 11.03
CA VAL A 26 -7.63 1.43 11.02
C VAL A 26 -7.21 0.82 12.36
N ILE A 27 -6.15 1.34 13.00
CA ILE A 27 -5.71 0.89 14.32
C ILE A 27 -6.78 1.21 15.38
N VAL A 28 -7.34 2.42 15.38
CA VAL A 28 -8.43 2.79 16.29
C VAL A 28 -9.63 1.87 16.11
N LEU A 29 -10.04 1.60 14.87
CA LEU A 29 -11.15 0.68 14.57
C LEU A 29 -10.81 -0.76 14.99
N MET A 30 -9.58 -1.21 14.79
CA MET A 30 -9.11 -2.54 15.21
C MET A 30 -9.21 -2.72 16.72
N VAL A 31 -8.73 -1.74 17.50
CA VAL A 31 -8.79 -1.79 18.97
C VAL A 31 -10.23 -1.71 19.46
N ARG A 32 -11.06 -0.86 18.85
CA ARG A 32 -12.46 -0.63 19.25
C ARG A 32 -13.35 -1.84 18.98
N TYR A 33 -13.27 -2.41 17.77
CA TYR A 33 -14.21 -3.44 17.33
C TYR A 33 -13.64 -4.86 17.38
N LYS A 34 -12.31 -5.02 17.52
CA LYS A 34 -11.61 -6.32 17.62
C LYS A 34 -11.97 -7.32 16.52
N LYS A 35 -12.40 -6.84 15.35
CA LYS A 35 -12.72 -7.70 14.20
C LYS A 35 -11.45 -8.04 13.43
N ALA A 36 -11.27 -9.33 13.13
CA ALA A 36 -10.12 -9.82 12.37
C ALA A 36 -9.97 -9.15 10.99
N GLY A 37 -11.05 -8.64 10.40
CA GLY A 37 -11.00 -7.94 9.11
C GLY A 37 -10.11 -6.69 9.12
N TYR A 38 -10.03 -5.95 10.25
CA TYR A 38 -9.11 -4.81 10.34
C TYR A 38 -7.64 -5.23 10.29
N GLY A 39 -7.30 -6.45 10.75
CA GLY A 39 -5.94 -6.99 10.65
C GLY A 39 -5.50 -7.19 9.20
N TRP A 40 -6.43 -7.65 8.36
CA TRP A 40 -6.21 -7.82 6.93
C TRP A 40 -6.10 -6.47 6.20
N ILE A 41 -6.89 -5.48 6.59
CA ILE A 41 -6.75 -4.11 6.07
C ILE A 41 -5.39 -3.51 6.49
N LEU A 42 -4.93 -3.76 7.70
CA LEU A 42 -3.60 -3.32 8.15
C LEU A 42 -2.49 -3.97 7.32
N ALA A 43 -2.57 -5.28 7.07
CA ALA A 43 -1.62 -5.99 6.21
C ALA A 43 -1.61 -5.44 4.77
N HIS A 44 -2.80 -5.13 4.22
CA HIS A 44 -2.92 -4.45 2.93
C HIS A 44 -2.15 -3.12 2.91
N LEU A 45 -2.36 -2.25 3.91
CA LEU A 45 -1.71 -0.94 3.98
C LEU A 45 -0.18 -1.05 4.06
N ILE A 46 0.35 -2.01 4.82
CA ILE A 46 1.80 -2.25 4.91
C ILE A 46 2.36 -2.69 3.56
N LEU A 47 1.76 -3.70 2.92
CA LEU A 47 2.21 -4.20 1.62
C LEU A 47 2.07 -3.15 0.51
N PHE A 48 0.96 -2.40 0.51
CA PHE A 48 0.75 -1.31 -0.43
C PHE A 48 1.82 -0.23 -0.28
N SER A 49 2.12 0.18 0.96
CA SER A 49 3.15 1.18 1.24
C SER A 49 4.52 0.71 0.79
N TRP A 50 4.86 -0.56 1.00
CA TRP A 50 6.10 -1.15 0.52
C TRP A 50 6.20 -1.10 -1.01
N GLY A 51 5.13 -1.52 -1.71
CA GLY A 51 5.05 -1.43 -3.17
C GLY A 51 5.17 0.01 -3.67
N ALA A 52 4.47 0.94 -3.04
CA ALA A 52 4.50 2.37 -3.39
C ALA A 52 5.88 3.00 -3.18
N LEU A 53 6.56 2.72 -2.06
CA LEU A 53 7.94 3.18 -1.83
C LEU A 53 8.91 2.57 -2.85
N GLY A 54 8.73 1.30 -3.20
CA GLY A 54 9.47 0.64 -4.28
C GLY A 54 9.27 1.34 -5.62
N TRP A 55 8.04 1.77 -5.90
CA TRP A 55 7.72 2.55 -7.11
C TRP A 55 8.41 3.91 -7.10
N ILE A 56 8.37 4.65 -5.99
CA ILE A 56 9.08 5.94 -5.87
C ILE A 56 10.58 5.76 -6.10
N LYS A 57 11.19 4.72 -5.50
CA LYS A 57 12.60 4.40 -5.70
C LYS A 57 12.90 4.06 -7.16
N LEU A 58 12.02 3.32 -7.84
CA LEU A 58 12.15 3.06 -9.26
C LEU A 58 12.12 4.37 -10.07
N LEU A 59 11.21 5.30 -9.76
CA LEU A 59 11.14 6.59 -10.46
C LEU A 59 12.43 7.42 -10.30
N GLU A 60 13.09 7.31 -9.15
CA GLU A 60 14.38 7.94 -8.86
C GLU A 60 15.52 7.32 -9.70
N THR A 61 15.62 5.99 -9.76
CA THR A 61 16.76 5.30 -10.38
C THR A 61 16.56 4.89 -11.83
N ARG A 62 15.34 5.02 -12.39
CA ARG A 62 15.00 4.49 -13.73
C ARG A 62 15.90 4.98 -14.86
N ALA A 63 16.45 6.19 -14.74
CA ALA A 63 17.27 6.81 -15.79
C ALA A 63 18.70 6.27 -15.85
N THR A 64 19.19 5.72 -14.73
CA THR A 64 20.56 5.19 -14.60
C THR A 64 20.60 3.67 -14.58
N THR A 65 19.44 3.02 -14.56
CA THR A 65 19.27 1.57 -14.47
C THR A 65 18.86 0.99 -15.83
N SER A 66 19.27 -0.25 -16.12
CA SER A 66 18.90 -0.92 -17.38
C SER A 66 17.39 -1.14 -17.50
N SER A 67 16.87 -1.18 -18.72
CA SER A 67 15.44 -1.42 -18.99
C SER A 67 14.97 -2.80 -18.48
N VAL A 68 15.83 -3.82 -18.53
CA VAL A 68 15.55 -5.16 -18.01
C VAL A 68 15.36 -5.14 -16.49
N GLN A 69 16.28 -4.49 -15.76
CA GLN A 69 16.16 -4.36 -14.31
C GLN A 69 14.94 -3.53 -13.93
N ASN A 70 14.67 -2.42 -14.62
CA ASN A 70 13.47 -1.62 -14.39
C ASN A 70 12.20 -2.46 -14.56
N SER A 71 12.11 -3.25 -15.63
CA SER A 71 10.95 -4.12 -15.91
C SER A 71 10.78 -5.20 -14.86
N LEU A 72 11.89 -5.81 -14.41
CA LEU A 72 11.86 -6.81 -13.34
C LEU A 72 11.40 -6.21 -12.01
N THR A 73 11.89 -5.02 -11.66
CA THR A 73 11.45 -4.29 -10.46
C THR A 73 9.96 -3.95 -10.52
N ILE A 74 9.45 -3.50 -11.68
CA ILE A 74 8.02 -3.27 -11.91
C ILE A 74 7.23 -4.57 -11.67
N GLY A 75 7.71 -5.71 -12.17
CA GLY A 75 7.08 -7.02 -11.94
C GLY A 75 6.96 -7.37 -10.46
N TRP A 76 8.03 -7.17 -9.69
CA TRP A 76 8.01 -7.39 -8.23
C TRP A 76 7.07 -6.44 -7.50
N ILE A 77 7.06 -5.15 -7.86
CA ILE A 77 6.13 -4.17 -7.27
C ILE A 77 4.69 -4.57 -7.58
N GLY A 78 4.41 -5.02 -8.81
CA GLY A 78 3.10 -5.52 -9.22
C GLY A 78 2.66 -6.75 -8.41
N LEU A 79 3.56 -7.69 -8.13
CA LEU A 79 3.27 -8.85 -7.30
C LEU A 79 2.94 -8.45 -5.85
N ILE A 80 3.72 -7.54 -5.27
CA ILE A 80 3.47 -7.01 -3.91
C ILE A 80 2.12 -6.31 -3.84
N TRP A 81 1.81 -5.49 -4.86
CA TRP A 81 0.49 -4.86 -5.00
C TRP A 81 -0.63 -5.91 -5.10
N ALA A 82 -0.47 -6.96 -5.91
CA ALA A 82 -1.48 -8.02 -6.04
C ALA A 82 -1.74 -8.73 -4.69
N MET A 83 -0.67 -9.08 -3.94
CA MET A 83 -0.81 -9.64 -2.59
C MET A 83 -1.54 -8.68 -1.65
N SER A 84 -1.22 -7.38 -1.72
CA SER A 84 -1.89 -6.34 -0.96
C SER A 84 -3.41 -6.28 -1.25
N MET A 85 -3.81 -6.42 -2.51
CA MET A 85 -5.23 -6.43 -2.90
C MET A 85 -5.98 -7.66 -2.40
N ILE A 86 -5.31 -8.82 -2.34
CA ILE A 86 -5.87 -10.04 -1.72
C ILE A 86 -6.15 -9.78 -0.24
N CYS A 87 -5.19 -9.21 0.50
CA CYS A 87 -5.38 -8.83 1.90
C CYS A 87 -6.57 -7.89 2.07
N MET A 88 -6.68 -6.85 1.25
CA MET A 88 -7.81 -5.91 1.30
C MET A 88 -9.15 -6.63 1.11
N THR A 89 -9.24 -7.49 0.10
CA THR A 89 -10.46 -8.24 -0.23
C THR A 89 -10.88 -9.13 0.94
N ILE A 90 -9.95 -9.87 1.53
CA ILE A 90 -10.23 -10.70 2.72
C ILE A 90 -10.69 -9.84 3.90
N GLY A 91 -10.06 -8.68 4.10
CA GLY A 91 -10.45 -7.73 5.14
C GLY A 91 -11.90 -7.26 4.98
N LEU A 92 -12.28 -6.84 3.77
CA LEU A 92 -13.65 -6.42 3.47
C LEU A 92 -14.66 -7.55 3.67
N LEU A 93 -14.37 -8.76 3.20
CA LEU A 93 -15.24 -9.93 3.40
C LEU A 93 -15.46 -10.25 4.88
N ARG A 94 -14.44 -10.08 5.71
CA ARG A 94 -14.53 -10.31 7.17
C ARG A 94 -15.18 -9.17 7.94
N LEU A 95 -15.31 -7.98 7.35
CA LEU A 95 -16.02 -6.84 7.94
C LEU A 95 -17.49 -6.77 7.51
N ARG A 96 -17.89 -7.55 6.51
CA ARG A 96 -19.27 -7.61 6.02
C ARG A 96 -20.24 -7.92 7.19
N PRO A 97 -21.25 -7.07 7.43
CA PRO A 97 -22.34 -7.39 8.36
C PRO A 97 -23.11 -8.60 7.83
N SER A 98 -23.40 -9.59 8.67
CA SER A 98 -24.30 -10.68 8.28
C SER A 98 -25.69 -10.09 8.08
N LEU A 99 -26.31 -10.34 6.92
CA LEU A 99 -27.65 -9.88 6.56
C LEU A 99 -28.79 -10.43 7.46
N ASN A 100 -28.47 -11.17 8.53
CA ASN A 100 -29.41 -11.84 9.43
C ASN A 100 -29.66 -11.11 10.77
N GLU A 101 -29.19 -9.87 10.95
CA GLU A 101 -29.62 -9.04 12.08
C GLU A 101 -30.67 -8.02 11.63
N LYS A 102 -31.90 -8.48 11.45
CA LYS A 102 -33.13 -7.69 11.56
C LYS A 102 -34.23 -8.53 12.19
#